data_AF-A0A935FPM1-F1
#
_entry.id   AF-A0A935FPM1-F1
#
_cell.length_a   1.000
_cell.length_b   1.000
_cell.length_c   1.000
_cell.angle_alpha   90.00
_cell.angle_beta   90.00
_cell.angle_gamma   90.00
#
_symmetry.space_group_name_H-M   'P 1'
#
loop_
_entity.id
_entity.type
_entity.pdbx_description
1 polymer ?
#
loop_
_entity_poly.entity_id
_entity_poly.type
_entity_poly.pdbx_seq_one_letter_code
_entity_poly.pdbx_strand_id
1 'polypeptide(L)'
;MKNLFIIFLLLFPNLPGSQWYLQYQSPTFAGFYDVRFIDRYTGWSCGDGMILKTTNGGKQWNVTEMPYTIVQIHPVNDSVIYACGFYVILKTTNAGANWITLWEGPFQSSIFYGLWFKDESTGWFCGDRVAMRTTDGGNTFIDSMRVPNTEFKTFISKVIQLDVLQHT
;
A
#
# COMPACT_ATOMS: atom_id res chain seq x y z
N MET A 1 61.21 15.30 2.73
CA MET A 1 59.76 15.54 2.91
C MET A 1 58.91 15.10 1.71
N LYS A 2 59.21 13.96 1.05
CA LYS A 2 58.40 13.42 -0.06
C LYS A 2 57.77 12.06 0.23
N ASN A 3 58.07 11.45 1.39
CA ASN A 3 57.60 10.10 1.74
C ASN A 3 56.47 10.10 2.78
N LEU A 4 55.97 11.27 3.19
CA LEU A 4 54.89 11.36 4.19
C LEU A 4 53.48 11.42 3.56
N PHE A 5 53.37 11.67 2.25
CA PHE A 5 52.07 11.79 1.58
C PHE A 5 51.51 10.43 1.09
N ILE A 6 52.36 9.42 0.91
CA ILE A 6 51.97 8.09 0.41
C ILE A 6 51.37 7.21 1.53
N ILE A 7 51.75 7.43 2.80
CA ILE A 7 51.23 6.64 3.93
C ILE A 7 49.77 7.00 4.25
N PHE A 8 49.31 8.20 3.91
CA PHE A 8 47.91 8.60 4.12
C PHE A 8 46.93 7.91 3.15
N LEU A 9 47.42 7.36 2.01
CA LEU A 9 46.62 6.64 1.03
C LEU A 9 46.47 5.13 1.32
N LEU A 10 47.28 4.56 2.21
CA LEU A 10 47.18 3.16 2.63
C LEU A 10 46.35 2.93 3.90
N LEU A 11 45.87 4.01 4.54
CA LEU A 11 45.03 3.97 5.74
C LEU A 11 43.53 4.23 5.47
N PHE A 12 43.15 4.51 4.22
CA PHE A 12 41.76 4.71 3.82
C PHE A 12 41.42 3.92 2.55
N PRO A 13 41.24 2.57 2.61
CA PRO A 13 40.74 1.82 1.46
C PRO A 13 39.26 2.12 1.16
N ASN A 14 38.57 2.89 2.01
CA ASN A 14 37.16 3.19 1.87
C ASN A 14 36.95 4.71 1.75
N LEU A 15 37.31 5.29 0.61
CA LEU A 15 36.45 6.36 0.10
C LEU A 15 35.08 5.70 -0.06
N PRO A 16 34.00 6.15 0.61
CA PRO A 16 32.68 5.55 0.41
C PRO A 16 32.21 5.91 -1.00
N GLY A 17 32.73 5.19 -1.98
CA GLY A 17 32.22 5.18 -3.34
C GLY A 17 30.84 4.56 -3.27
N SER A 18 29.82 5.40 -3.41
CA SER A 18 28.40 5.03 -3.44
C SER A 18 27.90 4.16 -2.27
N GLN A 19 27.08 4.76 -1.40
CA GLN A 19 26.30 4.01 -0.39
C GLN A 19 25.14 3.19 -0.99
N TRP A 20 24.92 3.26 -2.30
CA TRP A 20 23.86 2.52 -2.99
C TRP A 20 24.35 1.14 -3.38
N TYR A 21 23.71 0.12 -2.83
CA TYR A 21 23.91 -1.28 -3.17
C TYR A 21 22.57 -1.86 -3.65
N LEU A 22 22.59 -2.61 -4.76
CA LEU A 22 21.42 -3.26 -5.30
C LEU A 22 20.92 -4.32 -4.30
N GLN A 23 19.69 -4.16 -3.80
CA GLN A 23 19.09 -5.11 -2.86
C GLN A 23 18.38 -6.27 -3.56
N TYR A 24 17.64 -5.94 -4.62
CA TYR A 24 16.83 -6.87 -5.36
C TYR A 24 16.70 -6.38 -6.79
N GLN A 25 16.78 -7.32 -7.73
CA GLN A 25 16.52 -7.07 -9.14
C GLN A 25 15.51 -8.11 -9.60
N SER A 26 14.42 -7.65 -10.20
CA SER A 26 13.42 -8.55 -10.77
C SER A 26 14.05 -9.38 -11.90
N PRO A 27 13.81 -10.71 -11.95
CA PRO A 27 14.31 -11.56 -13.02
C PRO A 27 13.63 -11.27 -14.38
N THR A 28 12.46 -10.62 -14.37
CA THR A 28 11.63 -10.37 -15.56
C THR A 28 11.59 -8.90 -15.99
N PHE A 29 12.45 -8.04 -15.43
CA PHE A 29 12.43 -6.58 -15.64
C PHE A 29 11.11 -5.89 -15.27
N ALA A 30 10.30 -6.52 -14.42
CA ALA A 30 9.10 -5.92 -13.83
C ALA A 30 9.44 -4.65 -13.00
N GLY A 31 8.62 -3.61 -13.14
CA GLY A 31 8.76 -2.37 -12.38
C GLY A 31 8.31 -2.51 -10.93
N PHE A 32 8.95 -1.77 -10.03
CA PHE A 32 8.49 -1.58 -8.65
C PHE A 32 7.81 -0.22 -8.52
N TYR A 33 6.70 -0.16 -7.79
CA TYR A 33 5.86 1.04 -7.69
C TYR A 33 5.79 1.63 -6.30
N ASP A 34 5.88 0.82 -5.24
CA ASP A 34 5.87 1.31 -3.85
C ASP A 34 6.73 0.43 -2.94
N VAL A 35 7.21 1.02 -1.85
CA VAL A 35 7.92 0.33 -0.77
C VAL A 35 7.57 0.96 0.57
N ARG A 36 7.14 0.14 1.54
CA ARG A 36 6.74 0.58 2.88
C ARG A 36 7.37 -0.28 3.96
N PHE A 37 7.87 0.38 4.99
CA PHE A 37 8.43 -0.23 6.18
C PHE A 37 7.63 0.19 7.40
N ILE A 38 7.34 -0.77 8.29
CA ILE A 38 6.71 -0.51 9.60
C ILE A 38 7.76 -0.27 10.70
N ASP A 39 8.96 -0.79 10.47
CA ASP A 39 10.12 -0.59 11.33
C ASP A 39 11.41 -0.67 10.47
N ARG A 40 12.59 -0.59 11.09
CA ARG A 40 13.87 -0.59 10.38
C ARG A 40 14.24 -1.93 9.70
N TYR A 41 13.50 -2.99 9.93
CA TYR A 41 13.77 -4.36 9.49
C TYR A 41 12.66 -4.92 8.59
N THR A 42 11.40 -4.65 8.92
CA THR A 42 10.23 -5.26 8.28
C THR A 42 9.58 -4.29 7.31
N GLY A 43 9.48 -4.73 6.05
CA GLY A 43 8.87 -3.95 5.00
C GLY A 43 8.37 -4.79 3.83
N TRP A 44 7.57 -4.15 2.99
CA TRP A 44 7.00 -4.73 1.78
C TRP A 44 7.24 -3.80 0.59
N SER A 45 7.40 -4.39 -0.58
CA SER A 45 7.48 -3.70 -1.87
C SER A 45 6.51 -4.35 -2.85
N CYS A 46 6.05 -3.63 -3.85
CA CYS A 46 5.13 -4.16 -4.84
C CYS A 46 5.45 -3.65 -6.25
N GLY A 47 4.96 -4.38 -7.26
CA GLY A 47 5.33 -4.13 -8.64
C GLY A 47 4.47 -4.87 -9.65
N ASP A 48 4.97 -4.96 -10.88
CA ASP A 48 4.37 -5.77 -11.93
C ASP A 48 4.46 -7.25 -11.56
N GLY A 49 3.31 -7.86 -11.26
CA GLY A 49 3.20 -9.30 -11.04
C GLY A 49 3.87 -9.80 -9.76
N MET A 50 4.15 -8.93 -8.78
CA MET A 50 4.76 -9.37 -7.53
C MET A 50 4.50 -8.46 -6.33
N ILE A 51 4.52 -9.07 -5.16
CA ILE A 51 4.69 -8.41 -3.86
C ILE A 51 5.88 -9.05 -3.17
N LEU A 52 6.70 -8.24 -2.49
CA LEU A 52 7.91 -8.66 -1.82
C LEU A 52 7.82 -8.31 -0.34
N LYS A 53 8.42 -9.14 0.50
CA LYS A 53 8.58 -8.89 1.94
C LYS A 53 10.04 -9.01 2.35
N THR A 54 10.49 -8.13 3.23
CA THR A 54 11.75 -8.26 3.95
C THR A 54 11.52 -8.23 5.46
N THR A 55 12.41 -8.89 6.21
CA THR A 55 12.48 -8.86 7.68
C THR A 55 13.89 -8.53 8.16
N ASN A 56 14.78 -8.10 7.27
CA ASN A 56 16.19 -7.81 7.56
C ASN A 56 16.65 -6.46 6.98
N GLY A 57 15.72 -5.52 6.82
CA GLY A 57 15.99 -4.15 6.39
C GLY A 57 16.22 -4.03 4.88
N GLY A 58 15.65 -4.93 4.09
CA GLY A 58 15.78 -4.94 2.64
C GLY A 58 17.01 -5.67 2.11
N LYS A 59 17.82 -6.29 2.98
CA LYS A 59 19.00 -7.09 2.56
C LYS A 59 18.62 -8.32 1.76
N GLN A 60 17.47 -8.90 2.07
CA GLN A 60 16.86 -9.99 1.31
C GLN A 60 15.35 -9.78 1.23
N TRP A 61 14.77 -10.18 0.12
CA TRP A 61 13.35 -10.07 -0.17
C TRP A 61 12.78 -11.42 -0.55
N ASN A 62 11.70 -11.82 0.12
CA ASN A 62 10.88 -12.97 -0.25
C ASN A 62 9.80 -12.51 -1.21
N VAL A 63 9.67 -13.18 -2.34
CA VAL A 63 8.78 -12.78 -3.44
C VAL A 63 7.55 -13.65 -3.45
N THR A 64 6.38 -13.02 -3.59
CA THR A 64 5.12 -13.67 -3.90
C THR A 64 4.68 -13.21 -5.28
N GLU A 65 4.58 -14.15 -6.22
CA GLU A 65 4.07 -13.87 -7.56
C GLU A 65 2.58 -13.51 -7.50
N MET A 66 2.19 -12.54 -8.34
CA MET A 66 0.82 -12.05 -8.44
C MET A 66 0.39 -12.05 -9.90
N PRO A 67 -0.89 -12.30 -10.20
CA PRO A 67 -1.43 -12.17 -11.54
C PRO A 67 -1.78 -10.72 -11.91
N TYR A 68 -1.47 -9.76 -11.04
CA TYR A 68 -1.85 -8.34 -11.18
C TYR A 68 -0.64 -7.41 -11.06
N THR A 69 -0.77 -6.22 -11.65
CA THR A 69 0.12 -5.09 -11.35
C THR A 69 -0.35 -4.41 -10.07
N ILE A 70 0.53 -4.36 -9.06
CA ILE A 70 0.23 -3.77 -7.75
C ILE A 70 0.96 -2.44 -7.62
N VAL A 71 0.19 -1.36 -7.50
CA VAL A 71 0.69 0.03 -7.57
C VAL A 71 1.03 0.59 -6.20
N GLN A 72 0.30 0.16 -5.16
CA GLN A 72 0.52 0.66 -3.81
C GLN A 72 0.31 -0.43 -2.76
N ILE A 73 1.07 -0.31 -1.66
CA ILE A 73 0.99 -1.20 -0.50
C ILE A 73 0.94 -0.38 0.79
N HIS A 74 0.13 -0.80 1.75
CA HIS A 74 0.03 -0.14 3.07
C HIS A 74 -0.04 -1.19 4.18
N PRO A 75 1.07 -1.42 4.89
CA PRO A 75 1.05 -2.24 6.08
C PRO A 75 0.39 -1.47 7.23
N VAL A 76 -0.67 -2.03 7.81
CA VAL A 76 -1.32 -1.48 9.00
C VAL A 76 -0.56 -1.91 10.26
N ASN A 77 -0.04 -3.14 10.24
CA ASN A 77 0.87 -3.70 11.23
C ASN A 77 1.72 -4.82 10.60
N ASP A 78 2.34 -5.67 11.42
CA ASP A 78 3.23 -6.74 10.98
C ASP A 78 2.53 -7.89 10.24
N SER A 79 1.20 -8.00 10.36
CA SER A 79 0.40 -9.12 9.89
C SER A 79 -0.66 -8.70 8.87
N VAL A 80 -1.23 -7.50 9.03
CA VAL A 80 -2.29 -6.96 8.18
C VAL A 80 -1.74 -5.91 7.22
N ILE A 81 -1.82 -6.22 5.92
CA ILE A 81 -1.36 -5.35 4.84
C ILE A 81 -2.43 -5.28 3.77
N TYR A 82 -2.66 -4.08 3.26
CA TYR A 82 -3.53 -3.83 2.12
C TYR A 82 -2.70 -3.46 0.91
N ALA A 83 -3.14 -3.87 -0.27
CA ALA A 83 -2.52 -3.50 -1.54
C ALA A 83 -3.59 -3.21 -2.58
N CYS A 84 -3.28 -2.33 -3.53
CA CYS A 84 -4.17 -2.04 -4.64
C CYS A 84 -3.38 -1.85 -5.93
N GLY A 85 -4.06 -2.01 -7.05
CA GLY A 85 -3.45 -1.78 -8.35
C GLY A 85 -4.45 -1.94 -9.48
N PHE A 86 -3.99 -2.56 -10.57
CA PHE A 86 -4.78 -2.68 -11.77
C PHE A 86 -5.89 -3.69 -11.51
N TYR A 87 -7.13 -3.19 -11.43
CA TYR A 87 -8.35 -3.98 -11.28
C TYR A 87 -8.46 -4.79 -9.98
N VAL A 88 -7.63 -4.50 -8.97
CA VAL A 88 -7.55 -5.32 -7.76
C VAL A 88 -7.38 -4.50 -6.48
N ILE A 89 -8.06 -4.97 -5.44
CA ILE A 89 -7.77 -4.65 -4.03
C ILE A 89 -7.49 -5.96 -3.30
N LEU A 90 -6.35 -6.03 -2.62
CA LEU A 90 -5.88 -7.21 -1.89
C LEU A 90 -5.70 -6.89 -0.40
N LYS A 91 -5.83 -7.92 0.42
CA LYS A 91 -5.48 -7.92 1.84
C LYS A 91 -4.74 -9.20 2.21
N THR A 92 -3.78 -9.09 3.11
CA THR A 92 -3.23 -10.23 3.84
C THR A 92 -3.46 -10.04 5.34
N THR A 93 -3.58 -11.15 6.07
CA THR A 93 -3.61 -11.20 7.53
C THR A 93 -2.50 -12.08 8.10
N ASN A 94 -1.59 -12.54 7.23
CA ASN A 94 -0.45 -13.39 7.57
C ASN A 94 0.85 -12.81 6.98
N ALA A 95 0.97 -11.48 7.05
CA ALA A 95 2.17 -10.74 6.72
C ALA A 95 2.64 -10.89 5.27
N GLY A 96 1.72 -11.19 4.35
CA GLY A 96 1.99 -11.36 2.92
C GLY A 96 2.31 -12.79 2.49
N ALA A 97 2.16 -13.79 3.37
CA ALA A 97 2.32 -15.19 2.99
C ALA A 97 1.22 -15.66 2.03
N ASN A 98 -0.01 -15.15 2.21
CA ASN A 98 -1.13 -15.32 1.28
C ASN A 98 -1.93 -14.01 1.18
N TRP A 99 -2.53 -13.77 0.02
CA TRP A 99 -3.32 -12.57 -0.25
C TRP A 99 -4.75 -12.96 -0.64
N ILE A 100 -5.70 -12.24 -0.05
CA ILE A 100 -7.14 -12.37 -0.25
C ILE A 100 -7.57 -11.21 -1.16
N THR A 101 -8.28 -11.52 -2.23
CA THR A 101 -8.89 -10.52 -3.10
C THR A 101 -10.16 -9.98 -2.45
N LEU A 102 -10.15 -8.70 -2.10
CA LEU A 102 -11.31 -8.00 -1.53
C LEU A 102 -12.19 -7.39 -2.61
N TRP A 103 -11.57 -7.00 -3.73
CA TRP A 103 -12.27 -6.48 -4.88
C TRP A 103 -11.56 -6.92 -6.15
N GLU A 104 -12.36 -7.48 -7.06
CA GLU A 104 -11.98 -7.76 -8.45
C GLU A 104 -13.19 -7.37 -9.31
N GLY A 105 -13.03 -6.30 -10.10
CA GLY A 105 -14.13 -5.76 -10.88
C GLY A 105 -14.49 -6.66 -12.07
N PRO A 106 -15.78 -6.83 -12.41
CA PRO A 106 -16.20 -7.65 -13.55
C PRO A 106 -15.76 -7.07 -14.92
N PHE A 107 -15.25 -5.83 -14.96
CA PHE A 107 -14.77 -5.17 -16.16
C PHE A 107 -13.50 -4.38 -15.86
N GLN A 108 -12.39 -4.85 -16.44
CA GLN A 108 -10.98 -4.38 -16.37
C GLN A 108 -10.79 -2.88 -16.67
N SER A 109 -11.36 -1.98 -15.86
CA SER A 109 -11.34 -0.54 -16.16
C SER A 109 -11.11 0.36 -14.96
N SER A 110 -10.98 -0.19 -13.75
CA SER A 110 -10.65 0.60 -12.55
C SER A 110 -9.24 0.30 -12.10
N ILE A 111 -8.34 1.26 -12.29
CA ILE A 111 -7.02 1.22 -11.68
C ILE A 111 -7.10 1.96 -10.36
N PHE A 112 -6.62 1.32 -9.28
CA PHE A 112 -6.45 1.96 -7.98
C PHE A 112 -5.00 2.44 -7.85
N TYR A 113 -4.84 3.75 -7.67
CA TYR A 113 -3.54 4.41 -7.51
C TYR A 113 -3.22 4.74 -6.06
N GLY A 114 -4.26 4.84 -5.24
CA GLY A 114 -4.19 5.35 -3.88
C GLY A 114 -4.94 4.47 -2.91
N LEU A 115 -4.35 4.25 -1.74
CA LEU A 115 -4.89 3.52 -0.62
C LEU A 115 -4.25 4.03 0.68
N TRP A 116 -5.04 4.09 1.75
CA TRP A 116 -4.55 4.39 3.08
C TRP A 116 -5.50 3.83 4.13
N PHE A 117 -4.94 3.26 5.20
CA PHE A 117 -5.71 2.73 6.32
C PHE A 117 -5.32 3.41 7.62
N LYS A 118 -6.34 3.79 8.40
CA LYS A 118 -6.20 4.31 9.76
C LYS A 118 -5.94 3.19 10.76
N ASP A 119 -6.65 2.08 10.58
CA ASP A 119 -6.63 0.89 11.41
C ASP A 119 -6.99 -0.32 10.54
N GLU A 120 -7.07 -1.53 11.10
CA GLU A 120 -7.31 -2.75 10.32
C GLU A 120 -8.70 -2.82 9.65
N SER A 121 -9.63 -1.96 10.07
CA SER A 121 -11.02 -1.97 9.61
C SER A 121 -11.36 -0.80 8.69
N THR A 122 -10.74 0.35 8.92
CA THR A 122 -11.13 1.61 8.29
C THR A 122 -10.03 2.13 7.37
N GLY A 123 -10.38 2.22 6.09
CA GLY A 123 -9.48 2.67 5.04
C GLY A 123 -10.20 3.22 3.82
N TRP A 124 -9.42 3.82 2.94
CA TRP A 124 -9.87 4.43 1.70
C TRP A 124 -9.04 3.92 0.55
N PHE A 125 -9.67 3.83 -0.62
CA PHE A 125 -9.04 3.56 -1.89
C PHE A 125 -9.48 4.62 -2.89
N CYS A 126 -8.60 5.04 -3.79
CA CYS A 126 -8.92 5.92 -4.89
C CYS A 126 -8.24 5.49 -6.19
N GLY A 127 -8.90 5.82 -7.30
CA GLY A 127 -8.52 5.38 -8.63
C GLY A 127 -9.24 6.18 -9.72
N ASP A 128 -9.14 5.72 -10.97
CA ASP A 128 -9.62 6.43 -12.17
C ASP A 128 -11.00 7.07 -12.05
N ARG A 129 -11.97 6.37 -11.46
CA ARG A 129 -13.39 6.76 -11.45
C ARG A 129 -14.07 6.51 -10.11
N VAL A 130 -13.30 6.14 -9.09
CA VAL A 130 -13.86 5.74 -7.80
C VAL A 130 -12.96 6.17 -6.66
N ALA A 131 -13.59 6.70 -5.63
CA ALA A 131 -13.02 6.84 -4.31
C ALA A 131 -13.98 6.11 -3.38
N MET A 132 -13.48 5.10 -2.68
CA MET A 132 -14.29 4.24 -1.84
C MET A 132 -13.71 4.18 -0.43
N ARG A 133 -14.59 4.00 0.54
CA ARG A 133 -14.24 3.78 1.94
C ARG A 133 -14.72 2.42 2.37
N THR A 134 -13.94 1.74 3.21
CA THR A 134 -14.40 0.60 4.01
C THR A 134 -14.31 0.94 5.49
N THR A 135 -15.18 0.33 6.29
CA THR A 135 -15.16 0.38 7.76
C THR A 135 -15.23 -1.03 8.38
N ASP A 136 -15.11 -2.07 7.56
CA ASP A 136 -15.20 -3.47 7.95
C ASP A 136 -14.01 -4.29 7.42
N GLY A 137 -12.90 -3.62 7.13
CA GLY A 137 -11.65 -4.24 6.69
C GLY A 137 -11.66 -4.68 5.22
N GLY A 138 -12.56 -4.13 4.41
CA GLY A 138 -12.69 -4.38 2.98
C GLY A 138 -13.67 -5.52 2.64
N ASN A 139 -14.52 -5.91 3.57
CA ASN A 139 -15.63 -6.84 3.28
C ASN A 139 -16.73 -6.12 2.48
N THR A 140 -16.93 -4.83 2.74
CA THR A 140 -17.79 -3.95 1.95
C THR A 140 -17.11 -2.62 1.65
N PHE A 141 -17.53 -2.01 0.53
CA PHE A 141 -17.03 -0.72 0.07
C PHE A 141 -18.19 0.24 -0.14
N ILE A 142 -18.09 1.41 0.47
CA ILE A 142 -19.01 2.53 0.29
C ILE A 142 -18.37 3.45 -0.75
N ASP A 143 -18.99 3.56 -1.92
CA ASP A 143 -18.58 4.52 -2.95
C ASP A 143 -18.88 5.93 -2.44
N SER A 144 -17.83 6.71 -2.19
CA SER A 144 -17.96 8.08 -1.69
C SER A 144 -18.41 9.07 -2.76
N MET A 145 -18.34 8.70 -4.05
CA MET A 145 -18.80 9.52 -5.17
C MET A 145 -20.21 9.18 -5.65
N ARG A 146 -20.71 7.99 -5.30
CA ARG A 146 -22.10 7.58 -5.50
C ARG A 146 -22.82 7.50 -4.17
N VAL A 147 -22.95 8.61 -3.45
CA VAL A 147 -24.02 8.66 -2.45
C VAL A 147 -25.34 8.60 -3.24
N PRO A 148 -26.18 7.57 -3.10
CA PRO A 148 -27.47 7.58 -3.76
C PRO A 148 -28.21 8.82 -3.25
N ASN A 149 -28.63 9.71 -4.15
CA ASN A 149 -29.40 10.93 -3.82
C ASN A 149 -30.62 10.64 -2.90
N THR A 150 -31.06 9.40 -2.81
CA THR A 150 -32.11 8.89 -1.92
C THR A 150 -31.72 8.82 -0.44
N GLU A 151 -30.47 8.50 -0.09
CA GLU A 151 -30.06 8.39 1.32
C GLU A 151 -29.74 9.76 1.94
N PHE A 152 -29.21 10.70 1.15
CA PHE A 152 -28.97 12.08 1.59
C PHE A 152 -30.28 12.82 1.92
N LYS A 153 -31.36 12.57 1.15
CA LYS A 153 -32.69 13.11 1.45
C LYS A 153 -33.29 12.52 2.73
N THR A 154 -33.07 11.24 2.99
CA THR A 154 -33.60 10.54 4.17
C THR A 154 -32.85 10.92 5.45
N PHE A 155 -31.54 11.20 5.33
CA PHE A 155 -30.74 11.70 6.44
C PHE A 155 -31.14 13.14 6.82
N ILE A 156 -31.27 14.04 5.83
CA ILE A 156 -31.69 15.44 6.08
C ILE A 156 -33.14 15.50 6.61
N SER A 157 -34.06 14.67 6.11
CA SER A 157 -35.45 14.67 6.60
C SER A 157 -35.61 14.21 8.04
N LYS A 158 -34.80 13.24 8.49
CA LYS A 158 -34.77 12.80 9.90
C LYS A 158 -34.15 13.82 10.83
N VAL A 159 -33.11 14.55 10.39
CA VAL A 159 -32.47 15.60 11.19
C VAL A 159 -33.41 16.80 11.35
N ILE A 160 -34.12 17.21 10.28
CA ILE A 160 -35.07 18.33 10.35
C ILE A 160 -36.34 17.97 11.14
N GLN A 161 -36.82 16.71 11.12
CA GLN A 161 -37.96 16.30 11.95
C GLN A 161 -37.65 16.23 13.45
N LEU A 162 -36.39 16.01 13.84
CA LEU A 162 -36.00 15.98 15.25
C LEU A 162 -35.97 17.38 15.88
N ASP A 163 -35.61 18.42 15.12
CA ASP A 163 -35.59 19.82 15.61
C ASP A 163 -37.00 20.42 15.77
N VAL A 164 -37.99 19.95 15.00
CA VAL A 164 -39.38 20.46 15.11
C VAL A 164 -40.11 19.86 16.32
N LEU A 165 -39.70 18.68 16.80
CA LEU A 165 -40.31 18.01 17.96
C LEU A 165 -39.68 18.38 19.31
N GLN A 166 -38.57 19.13 19.32
CA GLN A 166 -37.93 19.61 20.56
C GLN A 166 -38.31 21.05 20.94
N HIS A 167 -39.19 21.70 20.16
CA HIS A 167 -39.63 23.08 20.37
C HIS A 167 -41.16 23.28 20.44
N THR A 168 -41.91 22.24 20.78
CA THR A 168 -43.32 22.30 21.22
C THR A 168 -43.48 21.64 22.58
#